data_AF-A0A3D1RFB1-F1
#
_entry.id   AF-A0A3D1RFB1-F1
#
_cell.length_a   1.000
_cell.length_b   1.000
_cell.length_c   1.000
_cell.angle_alpha   90.00
_cell.angle_beta   90.00
_cell.angle_gamma   90.00
#
_symmetry.space_group_name_H-M   'P 1'
#
loop_
_entity.id
_entity.type
_entity.pdbx_description
1 polymer ?
#
loop_
_entity_poly.entity_id
_entity_poly.type
_entity_poly.pdbx_seq_one_letter_code
_entity_poly.pdbx_strand_id
1 'polypeptide(L)' 'MTPKALEQEVSLLHQLLQDVESVDNIAYAHEILDLNRFKRITEHHRVKHFFRMRRQLEKPFVFLSNKN' A
#
# COMPACT_ATOMS: atom_id res chain seq x y z
N MET A 1 24.45 -18.70 -16.72
CA MET A 1 23.67 -18.79 -15.46
C MET A 1 23.41 -20.25 -15.18
N THR A 2 23.63 -20.72 -13.95
CA THR A 2 23.20 -22.07 -13.55
C THR A 2 21.72 -22.04 -13.16
N PRO A 3 20.96 -23.14 -13.33
CA PRO A 3 19.55 -23.19 -12.93
C PRO A 3 19.31 -22.78 -11.47
N LYS A 4 20.22 -23.18 -10.57
CA LYS A 4 20.23 -22.77 -9.16
C LYS A 4 20.37 -21.26 -8.95
N ALA A 5 21.22 -20.59 -9.73
CA ALA A 5 21.39 -19.15 -9.62
C ALA A 5 20.12 -18.41 -10.07
N LEU A 6 19.40 -18.95 -11.05
CA LEU A 6 18.13 -18.38 -11.52
C LEU A 6 17.01 -18.55 -10.48
N GLU A 7 16.90 -19.72 -9.85
CA GLU A 7 15.95 -19.97 -8.74
C GLU A 7 16.19 -19.03 -7.56
N GLN A 8 17.46 -18.77 -7.22
CA GLN A 8 17.83 -17.82 -6.17
C GLN A 8 17.37 -16.39 -6.52
N GLU A 9 17.62 -15.94 -7.74
CA GLU A 9 17.21 -14.60 -8.19
C GLU A 9 15.68 -14.44 -8.17
N VAL A 10 14.95 -15.45 -8.65
CA VAL A 10 13.48 -15.44 -8.61
C VAL A 10 12.96 -15.37 -7.17
N SER A 11 13.59 -16.10 -6.24
CA SER A 11 13.19 -16.06 -4.84
C SER A 11 13.44 -14.69 -4.19
N LEU A 12 14.56 -14.04 -4.52
CA LEU A 12 14.88 -12.69 -4.03
C LEU A 12 13.88 -11.66 -4.57
N LEU A 13 13.54 -11.74 -5.86
CA LEU A 13 12.52 -10.88 -6.45
C LEU A 13 11.15 -11.09 -5.80
N HIS A 14 10.77 -12.33 -5.49
CA HIS A 14 9.53 -12.62 -4.78
C HIS A 14 9.49 -12.00 -3.38
N GLN A 15 10.59 -12.12 -2.63
CA GLN A 15 10.69 -11.50 -1.30
C GLN A 15 10.59 -9.98 -1.38
N LEU A 16 11.29 -9.37 -2.34
CA LEU A 16 11.25 -7.92 -2.52
C LEU A 16 9.83 -7.44 -2.85
N LEU A 17 9.15 -8.11 -3.77
CA LEU A 17 7.76 -7.79 -4.12
C LEU A 17 6.84 -7.96 -2.90
N GLN A 18 6.98 -9.06 -2.18
CA GLN A 18 6.20 -9.32 -0.97
C GLN A 18 6.39 -8.24 0.09
N ASP A 19 7.61 -7.76 0.30
CA ASP A 19 7.91 -6.70 1.26
C ASP A 19 7.33 -5.36 0.81
N VAL A 20 7.53 -4.97 -0.46
CA VAL A 20 7.03 -3.70 -1.02
C VAL A 20 5.50 -3.65 -1.03
N GLU A 21 4.84 -4.77 -1.33
CA GLU A 21 3.38 -4.89 -1.34
C GLU A 21 2.77 -5.02 0.06
N SER A 22 3.60 -5.06 1.11
CA SER A 22 3.09 -5.09 2.47
C SER A 22 2.21 -3.86 2.75
N VAL A 23 1.09 -4.10 3.44
CA VAL A 23 0.13 -3.03 3.76
C VAL A 23 0.78 -1.93 4.60
N ASP A 24 1.85 -2.25 5.33
CA ASP A 24 2.62 -1.28 6.11
C ASP A 24 3.38 -0.30 5.20
N ASN A 25 4.06 -0.79 4.16
CA ASN A 25 4.73 0.07 3.18
C ASN A 25 3.72 0.90 2.36
N ILE A 26 2.61 0.28 1.97
CA ILE A 26 1.52 0.98 1.30
C ILE A 26 0.96 2.10 2.21
N ALA A 27 0.75 1.83 3.50
CA ALA A 27 0.25 2.83 4.43
C ALA A 27 1.23 3.99 4.69
N TYR A 28 2.53 3.75 4.54
CA TYR A 28 3.56 4.78 4.66
C TYR A 28 3.57 5.72 3.45
N ALA A 29 3.57 5.13 2.26
CA ALA A 29 3.64 5.84 0.98
C ALA A 29 2.35 6.61 0.62
N HIS A 30 1.22 6.32 1.28
CA HIS A 30 -0.07 6.92 0.92
C HIS A 30 -0.68 7.77 2.03
N GLU A 31 -1.53 8.69 1.62
CA GLU A 31 -2.47 9.43 2.46
C GLU A 31 -3.89 9.34 1.91
N ILE A 32 -4.86 9.61 2.77
CA ILE A 32 -6.27 9.64 2.39
C ILE A 32 -6.77 11.07 2.43
N LEU A 33 -7.36 11.50 1.33
CA LEU A 33 -8.03 12.79 1.19
C LEU A 33 -9.54 12.54 1.25
N ASP A 34 -10.14 12.84 2.40
CA ASP A 34 -11.59 12.80 2.58
C ASP A 34 -12.16 14.20 2.34
N LEU A 35 -12.61 14.46 1.12
CA LEU A 35 -13.17 15.76 0.75
C LEU A 35 -14.56 15.98 1.33
N ASN A 36 -15.30 14.91 1.67
CA ASN A 36 -16.60 15.06 2.35
C ASN A 36 -16.46 15.71 3.72
N ARG A 37 -15.31 15.47 4.37
CA ARG A 37 -14.99 16.01 5.70
C ARG A 37 -13.94 17.10 5.67
N PHE A 38 -13.41 17.43 4.49
CA PHE A 38 -12.26 18.32 4.31
C PHE A 38 -11.08 17.91 5.21
N LYS A 39 -10.79 16.61 5.27
CA LYS A 39 -9.73 16.05 6.13
C LYS A 39 -8.70 15.29 5.32
N ARG A 40 -7.44 15.47 5.70
CA ARG A 40 -6.32 14.65 5.27
C ARG A 40 -5.96 13.69 6.41
N ILE A 41 -5.86 12.40 6.11
CA ILE A 41 -5.50 11.34 7.05
C ILE A 41 -4.15 10.78 6.61
N THR A 42 -3.16 10.91 7.48
CA THR A 42 -1.77 10.47 7.24
C THR A 42 -1.31 9.44 8.26
N GLU A 43 -2.12 9.17 9.28
CA GLU A 43 -1.78 8.24 10.36
C GLU A 43 -1.76 6.80 9.82
N HIS A 44 -0.60 6.17 9.85
CA HIS A 44 -0.34 4.84 9.28
C HIS A 44 -1.40 3.79 9.64
N HIS A 45 -1.79 3.71 10.92
CA HIS A 45 -2.79 2.73 11.35
C HIS A 45 -4.17 2.97 10.73
N ARG A 46 -4.54 4.24 10.45
CA ARG A 46 -5.80 4.61 9.82
C ARG A 46 -5.76 4.35 8.32
N VAL A 47 -4.65 4.65 7.67
CA VAL A 47 -4.43 4.32 6.25
C VAL A 47 -4.46 2.81 6.05
N LYS A 48 -3.75 2.05 6.90
CA LYS A 48 -3.78 0.58 6.92
C LYS A 48 -5.20 0.03 7.12
N HIS A 49 -5.96 0.61 8.05
CA HIS A 49 -7.35 0.22 8.28
C HIS A 49 -8.24 0.52 7.07
N PHE A 50 -8.04 1.65 6.39
CA PHE A 50 -8.77 2.04 5.19
C PHE A 50 -8.59 1.02 4.06
N PHE A 51 -7.34 0.58 3.79
CA PHE A 51 -7.07 -0.48 2.81
C PHE A 51 -7.72 -1.82 3.14
N ARG A 52 -7.81 -2.17 4.44
CA ARG A 52 -8.47 -3.40 4.89
C ARG A 52 -9.99 -3.35 4.72
N MET A 53 -10.57 -2.15 4.76
CA MET A 53 -12.02 -1.96 4.66
C MET A 53 -12.42 -1.62 3.23
N ARG A 54 -12.74 -2.65 2.41
CA ARG A 54 -13.17 -2.48 1.01
C ARG A 54 -14.28 -1.43 0.79
N ARG A 55 -15.23 -1.32 1.73
CA ARG A 55 -16.32 -0.32 1.69
C ARG A 55 -15.87 1.14 1.82
N GLN A 56 -14.67 1.42 2.33
CA GLN A 56 -14.18 2.79 2.48
C GLN A 56 -13.67 3.36 1.16
N LEU A 57 -13.22 2.50 0.24
CA LEU A 57 -12.84 2.86 -1.14
C LEU A 57 -14.05 3.21 -2.02
N GLU A 58 -15.23 2.74 -1.65
CA GLU A 58 -16.49 2.98 -2.38
C GLU A 58 -17.15 4.32 -2.00
N LYS A 59 -16.57 5.04 -1.03
CA LYS A 59 -17.11 6.35 -0.63
C LYS A 59 -16.74 7.39 -1.69
N PRO A 60 -17.73 8.11 -2.24
CA PRO A 60 -17.45 9.17 -3.20
C PRO A 60 -16.59 10.25 -2.52
N PHE A 61 -15.70 10.86 -3.30
CA PHE A 61 -14.82 11.95 -2.86
C PHE A 61 -13.85 11.60 -1.70
N VAL A 62 -13.58 10.31 -1.50
CA VAL A 62 -12.47 9.85 -0.67
C VAL A 62 -11.40 9.28 -1.59
N PHE A 63 -10.24 9.93 -1.61
CA PHE A 63 -9.15 9.59 -2.52
C PHE A 63 -7.96 9.05 -1.75
N LEU A 64 -7.26 8.12 -2.39
CA LEU A 64 -5.96 7.66 -1.94
C LEU A 64 -4.90 8.37 -2.77
N SER A 65 -4.03 9.13 -2.12
CA SER A 65 -2.96 9.90 -2.76
C SER A 65 -1.61 9.31 -2.36
N ASN A 66 -0.74 9.10 -3.35
CA ASN A 66 0.64 8.72 -3.11
C ASN A 66 1.45 9.97 -2.75
N LYS A 67 2.31 9.88 -1.74
CA LYS A 67 3.14 10.98 -1.24
C LYS A 67 4.47 11.14 -1.99
N ASN A 68 4.80 10.21 -2.91
CA ASN A 68 6.02 10.23 -3.72
C ASN A 68 5.95 11.22 -4.88
#